data_AF-A0A0X8VBV6-F1
#
_entry.id   AF-A0A0X8VBV6-F1
#
_cell.length_a   1.000
_cell.length_b   1.000
_cell.length_c   1.000
_cell.angle_alpha   90.00
_cell.angle_beta   90.00
_cell.angle_gamma   90.00
#
_symmetry.space_group_name_H-M   'P 1'
#
loop_
_entity.id
_entity.type
_entity.pdbx_description
1 polymer ?
#
loop_
_entity_poly.entity_id
_entity_poly.type
_entity_poly.pdbx_seq_one_letter_code
_entity_poly.pdbx_strand_id
1 'polypeptide(L)'
;MQTFLDFYQREIQPKIAAIDIFLKTETQPYAQEQVSELLCLSATELSNIMEQEKLAIITKGTFLHLMQTGPSLICKMFGRELSRGMSASYTPQEISYIYDLELKDVEAAAEKLGKNCFLPAELPLIFGEIVISDKQYRL
;
A
#
# COMPACT_ATOMS: atom_id res chain seq x y z
N MET A 1 -4.89 -18.68 13.24
CA MET A 1 -3.88 -18.59 12.18
C MET A 1 -4.44 -17.60 11.18
N GLN A 2 -3.85 -16.42 11.10
CA GLN A 2 -4.31 -15.37 10.18
C GLN A 2 -3.43 -15.44 8.93
N THR A 3 -4.04 -15.33 7.75
CA THR A 3 -3.31 -15.23 6.47
C THR A 3 -3.01 -13.78 6.17
N PHE A 4 -2.03 -13.54 5.29
CA PHE A 4 -1.80 -12.18 4.79
C PHE A 4 -3.02 -11.66 4.02
N LEU A 5 -3.79 -12.54 3.37
CA LEU A 5 -5.05 -12.17 2.72
C LEU A 5 -6.05 -11.53 3.70
N ASP A 6 -6.21 -12.13 4.89
CA ASP A 6 -7.11 -11.59 5.92
C ASP A 6 -6.67 -10.19 6.36
N PHE A 7 -5.37 -9.98 6.53
CA PHE A 7 -4.80 -8.66 6.85
C PHE A 7 -5.01 -7.67 5.71
N TYR A 8 -4.71 -8.08 4.48
CA TYR A 8 -4.85 -7.24 3.30
C TYR A 8 -6.30 -6.76 3.12
N GLN A 9 -7.27 -7.67 3.23
CA GLN A 9 -8.69 -7.36 3.09
C GLN A 9 -9.22 -6.46 4.21
N ARG A 10 -8.66 -6.55 5.42
CA ARG A 10 -9.07 -5.75 6.56
C ARG A 10 -8.43 -4.36 6.59
N GLU A 11 -7.12 -4.28 6.33
CA GLU A 11 -6.32 -3.08 6.60
C GLU A 11 -5.92 -2.30 5.35
N ILE A 12 -5.67 -2.99 4.23
CA ILE A 12 -5.08 -2.37 3.03
C ILE A 12 -6.16 -2.09 1.99
N GLN A 13 -6.93 -3.10 1.59
CA GLN A 13 -7.93 -3.01 0.53
C GLN A 13 -8.98 -1.91 0.78
N PRO A 14 -9.55 -1.75 2.00
CA PRO A 14 -10.51 -0.69 2.25
C PRO A 14 -9.90 0.71 2.10
N LYS A 15 -8.63 0.89 2.48
CA LYS A 15 -7.92 2.17 2.36
C LYS A 15 -7.63 2.52 0.90
N ILE A 16 -7.18 1.55 0.10
CA ILE A 16 -7.00 1.74 -1.34
C ILE A 16 -8.33 2.16 -1.99
N ALA A 17 -9.43 1.48 -1.65
CA ALA A 17 -10.76 1.81 -2.17
C ALA A 17 -11.21 3.22 -1.74
N ALA A 18 -11.01 3.59 -0.48
CA ALA A 18 -11.34 4.92 0.02
C ALA A 18 -10.55 6.02 -0.69
N ILE A 19 -9.24 5.83 -0.90
CA ILE A 19 -8.39 6.74 -1.66
C ILE A 19 -8.87 6.86 -3.12
N ASP A 20 -9.16 5.74 -3.78
CA ASP A 20 -9.63 5.73 -5.17
C ASP A 20 -10.96 6.48 -5.33
N ILE A 21 -11.91 6.25 -4.41
CA ILE A 21 -13.18 6.98 -4.38
C ILE A 21 -12.92 8.47 -4.16
N PHE A 22 -12.17 8.83 -3.12
CA PHE A 22 -11.85 10.22 -2.78
C PHE A 22 -11.26 11.00 -3.96
N LEU A 23 -10.27 10.41 -4.65
CA LEU A 23 -9.60 11.03 -5.79
C LEU A 23 -10.48 11.16 -7.05
N LYS A 24 -11.66 10.51 -7.06
CA LYS A 24 -12.64 10.56 -8.15
C LYS A 24 -13.84 11.44 -7.82
N THR A 25 -14.21 11.55 -6.55
CA THR A 25 -15.45 12.22 -6.13
C THR A 25 -15.23 13.61 -5.54
N GLU A 26 -14.12 13.85 -4.86
CA GLU A 26 -13.89 15.11 -4.15
C GLU A 26 -13.34 16.21 -5.07
N THR A 27 -13.73 17.45 -4.79
CA THR A 27 -13.27 18.62 -5.54
C THR A 27 -11.93 19.11 -5.00
N GLN A 28 -10.99 19.37 -5.90
CA GLN A 28 -9.69 19.97 -5.56
C GLN A 28 -9.83 21.47 -5.31
N PRO A 29 -9.03 22.07 -4.40
CA PRO A 29 -8.00 21.43 -3.58
C PRO A 29 -8.57 20.62 -2.42
N TYR A 30 -7.93 19.50 -2.11
CA TYR A 30 -8.33 18.59 -1.05
C TYR A 30 -8.03 19.15 0.34
N ALA A 31 -8.92 18.90 1.30
CA ALA A 31 -8.72 19.29 2.69
C ALA A 31 -7.61 18.45 3.36
N GLN A 32 -6.74 19.11 4.12
CA GLN A 32 -5.61 18.43 4.79
C GLN A 32 -6.09 17.36 5.77
N GLU A 33 -7.20 17.59 6.47
CA GLU A 33 -7.78 16.65 7.44
C GLU A 33 -8.15 15.32 6.76
N GLN A 34 -8.90 15.38 5.65
CA GLN A 34 -9.30 14.20 4.88
C GLN A 34 -8.08 13.44 4.33
N VAL A 35 -7.07 14.17 3.85
CA VAL A 35 -5.84 13.57 3.33
C VAL A 35 -5.03 12.90 4.43
N SER A 36 -4.93 13.53 5.60
CA SER A 36 -4.23 12.97 6.76
C SER A 36 -4.86 11.66 7.22
N GLU A 37 -6.19 11.59 7.26
CA GLU A 37 -6.93 10.38 7.63
C GLU A 37 -6.71 9.26 6.62
N LEU A 38 -6.90 9.55 5.32
CA LEU A 38 -6.74 8.58 4.24
C LEU A 38 -5.33 8.00 4.15
N LEU A 39 -4.32 8.83 4.33
CA LEU A 39 -2.91 8.42 4.29
C LEU A 39 -2.40 7.91 5.63
N CYS A 40 -3.23 7.91 6.69
CA CYS A 40 -2.86 7.54 8.06
C CYS A 40 -1.61 8.32 8.53
N LEU A 41 -1.62 9.63 8.31
CA LEU A 41 -0.59 10.57 8.74
C LEU A 41 -1.16 11.45 9.84
N SER A 42 -0.36 11.75 10.86
CA SER A 42 -0.71 12.82 11.79
C SER A 42 -0.72 14.17 11.08
N ALA A 43 -1.50 15.12 11.60
CA ALA A 43 -1.51 16.50 11.07
C ALA A 43 -0.09 17.09 11.01
N THR A 44 0.72 16.84 12.04
CA THR A 44 2.11 17.30 12.10
C THR A 44 2.99 16.65 11.02
N GLU A 45 2.87 15.35 10.78
CA GLU A 45 3.62 14.68 9.70
C GLU A 45 3.23 15.23 8.32
N LEU A 46 1.93 15.40 8.07
CA LEU A 46 1.45 15.95 6.81
C LEU A 46 1.96 17.38 6.60
N SER A 47 1.83 18.26 7.60
CA SER A 47 2.34 19.63 7.51
C SER A 47 3.85 19.67 7.28
N ASN A 48 4.63 18.84 7.97
CA ASN A 48 6.08 18.77 7.78
C ASN A 48 6.45 18.38 6.35
N ILE A 49 5.78 17.36 5.77
CA ILE A 49 6.04 16.95 4.38
C ILE A 49 5.66 18.07 3.41
N MET A 50 4.50 18.70 3.61
CA MET A 50 4.06 19.82 2.77
C MET A 50 5.03 21.00 2.83
N GLU A 51 5.57 21.34 3.99
CA GLU A 51 6.56 22.41 4.15
C GLU A 51 7.90 22.07 3.50
N GLN A 52 8.42 20.85 3.73
CA GLN A 52 9.68 20.37 3.16
C GLN A 52 9.64 20.36 1.62
N GLU A 53 8.52 19.94 1.05
CA GLU A 53 8.30 19.82 -0.39
C GLU A 53 7.72 21.11 -1.01
N LYS A 54 7.53 22.17 -0.22
CA LYS A 54 6.97 23.48 -0.63
C LYS A 54 5.59 23.38 -1.30
N LEU A 55 4.74 22.50 -0.78
CA LEU A 55 3.38 22.27 -1.27
C LEU A 55 2.39 23.21 -0.57
N ALA A 56 1.86 24.19 -1.31
CA ALA A 56 0.89 25.14 -0.76
C ALA A 56 -0.54 24.58 -0.68
N ILE A 57 -0.91 23.70 -1.62
CA ILE A 57 -2.26 23.11 -1.73
C ILE A 57 -2.16 21.62 -2.06
N ILE A 58 -3.20 20.86 -1.71
CA ILE A 58 -3.28 19.45 -2.06
C ILE A 58 -4.18 19.30 -3.30
N THR A 59 -3.57 19.02 -4.44
CA THR A 59 -4.20 18.58 -5.69
C THR A 59 -4.05 17.06 -5.83
N LYS A 60 -4.62 16.48 -6.88
CA LYS A 60 -4.40 15.07 -7.22
C LYS A 60 -2.94 14.73 -7.43
N GLY A 61 -2.17 15.61 -8.09
CA GLY A 61 -0.74 15.39 -8.32
C GLY A 61 0.06 15.40 -7.03
N THR A 62 -0.17 16.41 -6.18
CA THR A 62 0.54 16.50 -4.89
C THR A 62 0.06 15.45 -3.90
N PHE A 63 -1.19 14.98 -3.97
CA PHE A 63 -1.67 13.85 -3.18
C PHE A 63 -0.86 12.58 -3.50
N LEU A 64 -0.67 12.26 -4.79
CA LEU A 64 0.14 11.10 -5.19
C LEU A 64 1.60 11.25 -4.75
N HIS A 65 2.14 12.48 -4.77
CA HIS A 65 3.46 12.78 -4.22
C HIS A 65 3.53 12.51 -2.71
N LEU A 66 2.54 12.98 -1.93
CA LEU A 66 2.43 12.68 -0.50
C LEU A 66 2.31 11.18 -0.24
N MET A 67 1.60 10.45 -1.10
CA MET A 67 1.47 9.00 -1.02
C MET A 67 2.80 8.29 -1.30
N GLN A 68 3.69 8.88 -2.11
CA GLN A 68 5.02 8.34 -2.40
C GLN A 68 6.04 8.62 -1.28
N THR A 69 5.92 9.75 -0.58
CA THR A 69 6.89 10.20 0.43
C THR A 69 6.49 9.90 1.87
N GLY A 70 5.20 9.68 2.12
CA GLY A 70 4.67 9.47 3.47
C GLY A 70 5.23 8.22 4.17
N PRO A 71 5.38 8.25 5.51
CA PRO A 71 5.93 7.13 6.29
C PRO A 71 4.93 6.01 6.62
N SER A 72 3.64 6.21 6.35
CA SER A 72 2.59 5.25 6.70
C SER A 72 2.70 3.96 5.88
N LEU A 73 2.03 2.89 6.34
CA LEU A 73 2.06 1.59 5.67
C LEU A 73 1.63 1.70 4.20
N ILE A 74 0.51 2.40 3.93
CA ILE A 74 -0.02 2.54 2.57
C ILE A 74 0.94 3.34 1.68
N CYS A 75 1.57 4.38 2.23
CA CYS A 75 2.53 5.19 1.49
C CYS A 75 3.82 4.40 1.17
N LYS A 76 4.35 3.65 2.13
CA LYS A 76 5.51 2.78 1.91
C LYS A 76 5.24 1.71 0.85
N MET A 77 4.09 1.04 0.94
CA MET A 77 3.67 0.04 -0.04
C MET A 77 3.58 0.67 -1.44
N PHE A 78 2.94 1.84 -1.56
CA PHE A 78 2.84 2.56 -2.83
C PHE A 78 4.19 3.00 -3.38
N GLY A 79 5.08 3.53 -2.54
CA GLY A 79 6.44 3.90 -2.95
C GLY A 79 7.25 2.72 -3.47
N ARG A 80 7.12 1.55 -2.83
CA ARG A 80 7.77 0.30 -3.27
C ARG A 80 7.21 -0.20 -4.61
N GLU A 81 5.89 -0.17 -4.77
CA GLU A 81 5.21 -0.50 -6.03
C GLU A 81 5.70 0.39 -7.18
N LEU A 82 5.75 1.71 -6.96
CA LEU A 82 6.26 2.66 -7.95
C LEU A 82 7.72 2.40 -8.31
N SER A 83 8.56 2.03 -7.34
CA SER A 83 9.98 1.74 -7.59
C SER A 83 10.21 0.53 -8.53
N ARG A 84 9.21 -0.36 -8.64
CA ARG A 84 9.22 -1.51 -9.55
C ARG A 84 8.62 -1.19 -10.93
N GLY A 85 8.10 0.02 -11.13
CA GLY A 85 7.55 0.45 -12.42
C GLY A 85 6.12 0.00 -12.70
N MET A 86 5.35 -0.39 -11.66
CA MET A 86 3.98 -0.90 -11.79
C MET A 86 3.87 -2.06 -12.80
N SER A 87 4.57 -3.16 -12.48
CA SER A 87 4.66 -4.33 -13.33
C SER A 87 3.29 -4.93 -13.66
N ALA A 88 3.09 -5.38 -14.90
CA ALA A 88 1.86 -6.09 -15.31
C ALA A 88 1.68 -7.45 -14.62
N SER A 89 2.76 -7.96 -14.01
CA SER A 89 2.82 -9.19 -13.23
C SER A 89 3.88 -9.06 -12.14
N TYR A 90 3.71 -9.79 -11.05
CA TYR A 90 4.60 -9.76 -9.90
C TYR A 90 5.25 -11.12 -9.68
N THR A 91 6.56 -11.11 -9.51
CA THR A 91 7.36 -12.24 -9.01
C THR A 91 7.25 -12.35 -7.48
N PRO A 92 7.55 -13.52 -6.88
CA PRO A 92 7.63 -13.66 -5.43
C PRO A 92 8.55 -12.61 -4.76
N GLN A 93 9.65 -12.24 -5.41
CA GLN A 93 10.58 -11.23 -4.91
C GLN A 93 9.96 -9.83 -4.90
N GLU A 94 9.22 -9.47 -5.95
CA GLU A 94 8.49 -8.20 -5.99
C GLU A 94 7.37 -8.17 -4.95
N ILE A 95 6.61 -9.26 -4.80
CA ILE A 95 5.55 -9.37 -3.79
C ILE A 95 6.14 -9.21 -2.39
N SER A 96 7.21 -9.93 -2.07
CA SER A 96 7.93 -9.81 -0.79
C SER A 96 8.35 -8.37 -0.53
N TYR A 97 8.94 -7.72 -1.54
CA TYR A 97 9.39 -6.34 -1.43
C TYR A 97 8.23 -5.36 -1.21
N ILE A 98 7.23 -5.36 -2.09
CA ILE A 98 6.11 -4.39 -2.07
C ILE A 98 5.32 -4.49 -0.76
N TYR A 99 5.00 -5.71 -0.33
CA TYR A 99 4.12 -5.96 0.81
C TYR A 99 4.85 -6.18 2.14
N ASP A 100 6.19 -6.04 2.16
CA ASP A 100 7.01 -6.23 3.37
C ASP A 100 6.85 -7.63 3.99
N LEU A 101 6.83 -8.66 3.13
CA LEU A 101 6.65 -10.05 3.53
C LEU A 101 8.00 -10.78 3.54
N GLU A 102 8.16 -11.77 4.42
CA GLU A 102 9.35 -12.61 4.42
C GLU A 102 9.42 -13.41 3.11
N LEU A 103 10.50 -13.23 2.35
CA LEU A 103 10.63 -13.82 1.01
C LEU A 103 10.43 -15.34 1.01
N LYS A 104 10.90 -16.03 2.05
CA LYS A 104 10.77 -17.49 2.18
C LYS A 104 9.30 -17.94 2.24
N ASP A 105 8.46 -17.17 2.92
CA ASP A 105 7.03 -17.49 3.03
C ASP A 105 6.32 -17.26 1.69
N VAL A 106 6.69 -16.18 0.97
CA VAL A 106 6.17 -15.89 -0.37
C VAL A 106 6.61 -16.96 -1.37
N GLU A 107 7.86 -17.39 -1.33
CA GLU A 107 8.40 -18.45 -2.21
C GLU A 107 7.73 -19.80 -1.92
N ALA A 108 7.52 -20.16 -0.65
CA ALA A 108 6.81 -21.38 -0.27
C ALA A 108 5.35 -21.37 -0.73
N ALA A 109 4.66 -20.22 -0.60
CA ALA A 109 3.31 -20.03 -1.11
C ALA A 109 3.25 -20.15 -2.65
N ALA A 110 4.23 -19.56 -3.34
CA ALA A 110 4.35 -19.63 -4.78
C ALA A 110 4.59 -21.07 -5.30
N GLU A 111 5.47 -21.81 -4.61
CA GLU A 111 5.73 -23.23 -4.89
C GLU A 111 4.47 -24.08 -4.71
N LYS A 112 3.72 -23.85 -3.62
CA LYS A 112 2.45 -24.53 -3.37
C LYS A 112 1.41 -24.27 -4.47
N LEU A 113 1.39 -23.07 -5.04
CA LEU A 113 0.52 -22.70 -6.15
C LEU A 113 1.07 -23.13 -7.53
N GLY A 114 2.31 -23.61 -7.60
CA GLY A 114 2.97 -23.99 -8.85
C GLY A 114 3.19 -22.81 -9.80
N LYS A 115 3.37 -21.58 -9.27
CA LYS A 115 3.48 -20.35 -10.07
C LYS A 115 4.69 -19.52 -9.64
N ASN A 116 5.35 -18.88 -10.60
CA ASN A 116 6.49 -17.97 -10.35
C ASN A 116 6.20 -16.51 -10.73
N CYS A 117 5.01 -16.23 -11.27
CA CYS A 117 4.52 -14.89 -11.59
C CYS A 117 3.02 -14.82 -11.32
N PHE A 118 2.53 -13.66 -10.88
CA PHE A 118 1.14 -13.42 -10.50
C PHE A 118 0.63 -12.12 -11.12
N LEU A 119 -0.54 -12.16 -11.75
CA LEU A 119 -1.24 -10.93 -12.15
C LEU A 119 -1.82 -10.21 -10.93
N PRO A 120 -2.12 -8.90 -11.01
CA PRO A 120 -2.78 -8.17 -9.92
C PRO A 120 -4.04 -8.87 -9.38
N ALA A 121 -4.85 -9.47 -10.25
CA ALA A 121 -6.06 -10.21 -9.88
C ALA A 121 -5.78 -11.54 -9.17
N GLU A 122 -4.55 -12.04 -9.23
CA GLU A 122 -4.12 -13.31 -8.62
C GLU A 122 -3.40 -13.08 -7.29
N LEU A 123 -3.05 -11.85 -6.93
CA LEU A 123 -2.42 -11.52 -5.64
C LEU A 123 -3.21 -12.06 -4.44
N PRO A 124 -4.56 -12.00 -4.40
CA PRO A 124 -5.31 -12.61 -3.31
C PRO A 124 -5.05 -14.11 -3.12
N LEU A 125 -4.75 -14.84 -4.21
CA LEU A 125 -4.50 -16.28 -4.15
C LEU A 125 -3.23 -16.58 -3.37
N ILE A 126 -2.12 -15.92 -3.72
CA ILE A 126 -0.85 -16.11 -3.01
C ILE A 126 -0.91 -15.57 -1.58
N PHE A 127 -1.62 -14.46 -1.35
CA PHE A 127 -1.81 -13.93 0.02
C PHE A 127 -2.55 -14.89 0.94
N GLY A 128 -3.46 -15.71 0.40
CA GLY A 128 -4.19 -16.72 1.17
C GLY A 128 -3.31 -17.89 1.63
N GLU A 129 -2.16 -18.09 0.97
CA GLU A 129 -1.22 -19.16 1.29
C GLU A 129 -0.10 -18.71 2.25
N ILE A 130 0.00 -17.41 2.53
CA ILE A 130 1.01 -16.83 3.43
C ILE A 130 0.41 -16.69 4.82
N VAL A 131 0.91 -17.47 5.78
CA VAL A 131 0.52 -17.38 7.18
C VAL A 131 1.36 -16.31 7.87
N ILE A 132 0.71 -15.35 8.53
CA ILE A 132 1.40 -14.27 9.23
C ILE A 132 1.32 -14.43 10.76
N SER A 133 2.35 -13.96 11.45
CA SER A 133 2.34 -13.90 12.91
C SER A 133 1.68 -12.62 13.41
N ASP A 134 0.83 -12.75 14.45
CA ASP A 134 0.13 -11.64 15.09
C ASP A 134 1.04 -10.49 15.55
N LYS A 135 2.35 -10.73 15.75
CA LYS A 135 3.28 -9.73 16.27
C LYS A 135 3.76 -8.74 15.21
N GLN A 136 3.66 -9.10 13.93
CA GLN A 136 4.28 -8.37 12.82
C GLN A 136 3.31 -7.38 12.15
N TYR A 137 1.99 -7.61 12.31
CA TYR A 137 0.92 -6.87 11.62
C TYR A 137 -0.19 -6.36 12.58
N ARG A 138 0.12 -6.19 13.87
CA ARG A 138 -0.71 -5.40 14.79
C ARG A 138 -0.36 -3.93 14.60
N LEU A 139 -1.30 -3.16 14.05
CA LEU A 139 -1.30 -1.70 14.08
C LEU A 139 -1.54 -1.21 15.50
#